data_AF-A0A938PU53-F1
#
_entry.id   AF-A0A938PU53-F1
#
_cell.length_a   1.000
_cell.length_b   1.000
_cell.length_c   1.000
_cell.angle_alpha   90.00
_cell.angle_beta   90.00
_cell.angle_gamma   90.00
#
_symmetry.space_group_name_H-M   'P 1'
#
loop_
_entity.id
_entity.type
_entity.pdbx_description
1 polymer ?
#
loop_
_entity_poly.entity_id
_entity_poly.type
_entity_poly.pdbx_seq_one_letter_code
_entity_poly.pdbx_strand_id
1 'polypeptide(L)'
;MNNSEPRSQDLVLFDRYAVTVATVMGTLVAGAVLMWLNYRLMGRADLANRTLQIGVAVQLLLVILTAMWIPADSVVQLVPLILQTGLAWFAAGQLQGAALQWHLDRGASLQSVWRAAGIGFMVGMVIAFVLVMGLAVLAALGFIELPTPPPIDVPAESPPEPSIPATT
;
A
#
# COMPACT_ATOMS: atom_id res chain seq x y z
N MET A 1 -3.96 28.05 -29.63
CA MET A 1 -4.44 27.06 -28.64
C MET A 1 -4.47 25.71 -29.34
N ASN A 2 -3.56 24.80 -28.99
CA ASN A 2 -3.48 23.45 -29.57
C ASN A 2 -4.45 22.54 -28.82
N ASN A 3 -5.61 22.23 -29.42
CA ASN A 3 -6.62 21.36 -28.84
C ASN A 3 -6.31 19.88 -29.14
N SER A 4 -5.16 19.39 -28.71
CA SER A 4 -4.85 17.97 -28.81
C SER A 4 -5.40 17.25 -27.58
N GLU A 5 -6.72 17.11 -27.47
CA GLU A 5 -7.24 16.02 -26.65
C GLU A 5 -6.66 14.71 -27.20
N PRO A 6 -6.12 13.82 -26.35
CA PRO A 6 -5.55 12.57 -26.83
C PRO A 6 -6.58 11.84 -27.68
N ARG A 7 -6.21 11.45 -28.91
CA ARG A 7 -7.08 10.58 -29.70
C ARG A 7 -7.21 9.28 -28.93
N SER A 8 -8.42 8.72 -28.84
CA SER A 8 -8.69 7.50 -28.07
C SER A 8 -7.74 6.34 -28.40
N GLN A 9 -7.23 6.31 -29.63
CA GLN A 9 -6.27 5.33 -30.14
C GLN A 9 -4.88 5.40 -29.48
N ASP A 10 -4.53 6.52 -28.84
CA ASP A 10 -3.23 6.73 -28.19
C ASP A 10 -3.28 6.44 -26.67
N LEU A 11 -4.46 6.12 -26.12
CA LEU A 11 -4.64 5.89 -24.70
C LEU A 11 -4.28 4.45 -24.30
N VAL A 12 -3.44 4.32 -23.27
CA VAL A 12 -3.08 3.05 -22.66
C VAL A 12 -3.49 3.06 -21.19
N LEU A 13 -4.58 2.37 -20.86
CA LEU A 13 -5.27 2.47 -19.57
C LEU A 13 -5.05 1.23 -18.71
N PHE A 14 -5.15 1.36 -17.39
CA PHE A 14 -5.15 0.23 -16.45
C PHE A 14 -6.56 -0.29 -16.25
N ASP A 15 -6.76 -1.60 -16.39
CA ASP A 15 -8.04 -2.22 -16.08
C ASP A 15 -8.20 -2.50 -14.57
N ARG A 16 -9.37 -3.02 -14.20
CA ARG A 16 -9.66 -3.37 -12.80
C ARG A 16 -8.68 -4.40 -12.22
N TYR A 17 -8.17 -5.33 -13.04
CA TYR A 17 -7.21 -6.35 -12.59
C TYR A 17 -5.86 -5.71 -12.26
N ALA A 18 -5.36 -4.83 -13.13
CA ALA A 18 -4.16 -4.06 -12.88
C ALA A 18 -4.28 -3.20 -11.61
N VAL A 19 -5.43 -2.53 -11.40
CA VAL A 19 -5.70 -1.74 -10.18
C VAL A 19 -5.64 -2.64 -8.93
N THR A 20 -6.25 -3.83 -8.97
CA THR A 20 -6.18 -4.75 -7.83
C THR A 20 -4.78 -5.26 -7.56
N VAL A 21 -4.01 -5.60 -8.60
CA VAL A 21 -2.64 -6.07 -8.43
C VAL A 21 -1.77 -4.97 -7.81
N ALA A 22 -1.89 -3.73 -8.25
CA ALA A 22 -1.19 -2.62 -7.62
C ALA A 22 -1.59 -2.42 -6.15
N THR A 23 -2.88 -2.62 -5.83
CA THR A 23 -3.40 -2.51 -4.47
C THR A 23 -2.83 -3.58 -3.54
N VAL A 24 -2.73 -4.82 -4.01
CA VAL A 24 -2.12 -5.93 -3.27
C VAL A 24 -0.62 -5.72 -3.07
N MET A 25 0.07 -5.23 -4.11
CA MET A 25 1.52 -4.99 -4.06
C MET A 25 1.91 -3.77 -3.21
N GLY A 26 0.97 -2.87 -2.93
CA GLY A 26 1.18 -1.68 -2.12
C GLY A 26 0.08 -1.52 -1.09
N THR A 27 -0.86 -0.61 -1.36
CA THR A 27 -2.01 -0.29 -0.50
C THR A 27 -3.19 0.17 -1.35
N LEU A 28 -4.34 0.49 -0.75
CA LEU A 28 -5.45 1.14 -1.49
C LEU A 28 -5.01 2.40 -2.24
N VAL A 29 -4.01 3.12 -1.71
CA VAL A 29 -3.45 4.31 -2.35
C VAL A 29 -2.78 3.96 -3.68
N ALA A 30 -2.10 2.82 -3.77
CA ALA A 30 -1.54 2.36 -5.04
C ALA A 30 -2.62 2.12 -6.09
N GLY A 31 -3.72 1.45 -5.72
CA GLY A 31 -4.88 1.30 -6.60
C GLY A 31 -5.47 2.66 -7.02
N ALA A 32 -5.62 3.58 -6.07
CA ALA A 32 -6.09 4.94 -6.34
C ALA A 32 -5.16 5.74 -7.26
N VAL A 33 -3.84 5.52 -7.20
CA VAL A 33 -2.85 6.13 -8.13
C VAL A 33 -3.07 5.63 -9.56
N LEU A 34 -3.33 4.34 -9.76
CA LEU A 34 -3.63 3.81 -11.10
C LEU A 34 -4.96 4.36 -11.63
N MET A 35 -5.98 4.45 -10.77
CA MET A 35 -7.24 5.10 -11.14
C MET A 35 -7.04 6.60 -11.43
N TRP A 36 -6.19 7.29 -10.69
CA TRP A 36 -5.80 8.68 -10.97
C TRP A 36 -5.12 8.81 -12.33
N LEU A 37 -4.19 7.92 -12.67
CA LEU A 37 -3.54 7.87 -14.00
C LEU A 37 -4.57 7.69 -15.11
N ASN A 38 -5.50 6.75 -14.94
CA ASN A 38 -6.59 6.54 -15.89
C ASN A 38 -7.42 7.81 -16.12
N TYR A 39 -7.85 8.49 -15.05
CA TYR A 39 -8.61 9.73 -15.19
C TYR A 39 -7.80 10.86 -15.82
N ARG A 40 -6.49 10.97 -15.53
CA ARG A 40 -5.60 11.93 -16.20
C ARG A 40 -5.52 11.66 -17.70
N LEU A 41 -5.34 10.40 -18.07
CA LEU A 41 -5.28 9.96 -19.47
C LEU A 41 -6.60 10.23 -20.21
N MET A 42 -7.74 10.04 -19.55
CA MET A 42 -9.07 10.38 -20.08
C MET A 42 -9.40 11.88 -20.06
N GLY A 43 -8.45 12.77 -19.75
CA GLY A 43 -8.67 14.22 -19.70
C GLY A 43 -9.51 14.70 -18.50
N ARG A 44 -9.78 13.85 -17.51
CA ARG A 44 -10.66 14.10 -16.36
C ARG A 44 -9.86 14.44 -15.10
N ALA A 45 -9.09 15.53 -15.14
CA ALA A 45 -8.16 15.90 -14.07
C ALA A 45 -8.81 16.14 -12.70
N ASP A 46 -10.02 16.73 -12.66
CA ASP A 46 -10.76 16.93 -11.41
C ASP A 46 -11.13 15.59 -10.74
N LEU A 47 -11.70 14.66 -11.53
CA LEU A 47 -12.01 13.31 -11.04
C LEU A 47 -10.75 12.55 -10.63
N ALA A 48 -9.63 12.73 -11.35
CA ALA A 48 -8.35 12.15 -10.95
C ALA A 48 -7.98 12.60 -9.53
N ASN A 49 -7.90 13.91 -9.29
CA ASN A 49 -7.48 14.44 -8.00
C ASN A 49 -8.41 14.02 -6.87
N ARG A 50 -9.74 14.06 -7.09
CA ARG A 50 -10.73 13.57 -6.11
C ARG A 50 -10.54 12.10 -5.80
N THR A 51 -10.27 11.26 -6.80
CA THR A 51 -10.06 9.82 -6.61
C THR A 51 -8.85 9.55 -5.72
N LEU A 52 -7.75 10.27 -5.94
CA LEU A 52 -6.56 10.12 -5.11
C LEU A 52 -6.79 10.61 -3.68
N GLN A 53 -7.41 11.79 -3.51
CA GLN A 53 -7.74 12.34 -2.19
C GLN A 53 -8.65 11.41 -1.38
N ILE A 54 -9.72 10.92 -2.00
CA ILE A 54 -10.64 9.97 -1.36
C ILE A 54 -9.93 8.65 -1.06
N GLY A 55 -9.12 8.14 -2.00
CA GLY A 55 -8.36 6.90 -1.80
C GLY A 55 -7.40 6.98 -0.59
N VAL A 56 -6.70 8.11 -0.44
CA VAL A 56 -5.84 8.37 0.73
C VAL A 56 -6.68 8.47 2.01
N ALA A 57 -7.77 9.22 2.01
CA ALA A 57 -8.64 9.37 3.18
C ALA A 57 -9.23 8.02 3.64
N VAL A 58 -9.66 7.18 2.69
CA VAL A 58 -10.18 5.85 2.99
C VAL A 58 -9.09 4.91 3.48
N GLN A 59 -7.87 4.97 2.93
CA GLN A 59 -6.75 4.18 3.45
C GLN A 59 -6.44 4.56 4.89
N LEU A 60 -6.41 5.85 5.22
CA LEU A 60 -6.17 6.32 6.59
C LEU A 60 -7.25 5.82 7.54
N LEU A 61 -8.53 5.91 7.14
CA LEU A 61 -9.64 5.36 7.90
C LEU A 61 -9.49 3.85 8.11
N LEU A 62 -9.13 3.10 7.07
CA LEU A 62 -8.92 1.66 7.16
C LEU A 62 -7.81 1.33 8.16
N VAL A 63 -6.67 2.03 8.10
CA VAL A 63 -5.56 1.83 9.05
C VAL A 63 -6.03 2.07 10.48
N ILE A 64 -6.72 3.18 10.75
CA ILE A 64 -7.24 3.50 12.09
C ILE A 64 -8.21 2.42 12.59
N LEU A 65 -9.18 2.02 11.77
CA LEU A 65 -10.14 0.99 12.15
C LEU A 65 -9.47 -0.36 12.42
N THR A 66 -8.48 -0.73 11.60
CA THR A 66 -7.76 -1.99 11.77
C THR A 66 -6.92 -1.97 13.04
N ALA A 67 -6.24 -0.87 13.35
CA ALA A 67 -5.47 -0.72 14.59
C ALA A 67 -6.34 -0.74 15.85
N MET A 68 -7.58 -0.25 15.78
CA MET A 68 -8.51 -0.22 16.92
C MET A 68 -9.26 -1.54 17.16
N TRP A 69 -9.58 -2.28 16.09
CA TRP A 69 -10.55 -3.39 16.17
C TRP A 69 -9.95 -4.77 15.85
N ILE A 70 -8.78 -4.85 15.23
CA ILE A 70 -8.16 -6.12 14.85
C ILE A 70 -7.06 -6.46 15.84
N PRO A 71 -7.22 -7.54 16.64
CA PRO A 71 -6.16 -8.03 17.51
C PRO A 71 -4.92 -8.46 16.72
N ALA A 72 -3.75 -8.38 17.36
CA ALA A 72 -2.46 -8.68 16.74
C ALA A 72 -2.21 -10.18 16.48
N ASP A 73 -3.14 -11.06 16.85
CA ASP A 73 -2.90 -12.50 16.92
C ASP A 73 -4.06 -13.21 16.22
N SER A 74 -3.84 -13.62 14.94
CA SER A 74 -4.63 -14.59 14.12
C SER A 74 -4.67 -14.23 12.63
N VAL A 75 -5.32 -15.10 11.83
CA VAL A 75 -5.66 -14.90 10.41
C VAL A 75 -6.46 -13.61 10.14
N VAL A 76 -7.03 -12.99 11.18
CA VAL A 76 -7.78 -11.73 11.11
C VAL A 76 -6.90 -10.57 10.60
N GLN A 77 -5.57 -10.68 10.69
CA GLN A 77 -4.65 -9.72 10.09
C GLN A 77 -4.74 -9.63 8.54
N LEU A 78 -5.38 -10.60 7.86
CA LEU A 78 -5.61 -10.52 6.42
C LEU A 78 -6.85 -9.68 6.05
N VAL A 79 -7.72 -9.35 7.02
CA VAL A 79 -8.93 -8.55 6.79
C VAL A 79 -8.63 -7.19 6.15
N PRO A 80 -7.64 -6.38 6.60
CA PRO A 80 -7.27 -5.13 5.94
C PRO A 80 -6.93 -5.33 4.46
N LEU A 81 -6.13 -6.36 4.15
CA LEU A 81 -5.70 -6.69 2.79
C LEU A 81 -6.89 -7.07 1.90
N ILE A 82 -7.80 -7.90 2.41
CA ILE A 82 -9.02 -8.31 1.70
C ILE A 82 -9.92 -7.09 1.45
N LEU A 83 -10.13 -6.26 2.48
CA LEU A 83 -11.00 -5.08 2.38
C LEU A 83 -10.45 -4.06 1.40
N GLN A 84 -9.16 -3.70 1.48
CA GLN A 84 -8.57 -2.72 0.55
C GLN A 84 -8.62 -3.23 -0.89
N THR A 85 -8.34 -4.51 -1.11
CA THR A 85 -8.32 -5.11 -2.45
C THR A 85 -9.73 -5.18 -3.04
N GLY A 86 -10.71 -5.63 -2.23
CA GLY A 86 -12.11 -5.67 -2.63
C GLY A 86 -12.67 -4.28 -2.94
N LEU A 87 -12.29 -3.28 -2.13
CA LEU A 87 -12.71 -1.90 -2.34
C LEU A 87 -12.11 -1.32 -3.63
N ALA A 88 -10.83 -1.55 -3.89
CA ALA A 88 -10.18 -1.11 -5.13
C ALA A 88 -10.81 -1.78 -6.37
N TRP A 89 -11.06 -3.09 -6.30
CA TRP A 89 -11.73 -3.85 -7.35
C TRP A 89 -13.12 -3.31 -7.67
N PHE A 90 -13.91 -3.04 -6.63
CA PHE A 90 -15.26 -2.50 -6.75
C PHE A 90 -15.22 -1.07 -7.31
N ALA A 91 -14.37 -0.20 -6.75
CA ALA A 91 -14.25 1.18 -7.17
C ALA A 91 -13.77 1.31 -8.63
N ALA A 92 -12.77 0.53 -9.04
CA ALA A 92 -12.29 0.53 -10.43
C ALA A 92 -13.39 0.10 -11.41
N GLY A 93 -14.12 -0.97 -11.08
CA GLY A 93 -15.24 -1.44 -11.90
C GLY A 93 -16.37 -0.44 -12.00
N GLN A 94 -16.83 0.10 -10.86
CA GLN A 94 -17.99 0.98 -10.81
C GLN A 94 -17.71 2.40 -11.33
N LEU A 95 -16.55 2.97 -10.97
CA LEU A 95 -16.26 4.37 -11.29
C LEU A 95 -15.64 4.53 -12.67
N GLN A 96 -14.85 3.55 -13.13
CA GLN A 96 -14.10 3.67 -14.38
C GLN A 96 -14.51 2.65 -15.44
N GLY A 97 -15.24 1.58 -15.11
CA GLY A 97 -15.54 0.48 -16.04
C GLY A 97 -16.22 0.92 -17.33
N ALA A 98 -17.28 1.72 -17.25
CA ALA A 98 -18.00 2.20 -18.43
C ALA A 98 -17.13 3.12 -19.31
N ALA A 99 -16.35 4.00 -18.69
CA ALA A 99 -15.45 4.90 -19.40
C ALA A 99 -14.29 4.14 -20.04
N LEU A 100 -13.74 3.14 -19.35
CA LEU A 100 -12.70 2.25 -19.86
C LEU A 100 -13.19 1.52 -21.10
N GLN A 101 -14.35 0.87 -21.02
CA GLN A 101 -14.94 0.15 -22.16
C GLN A 101 -15.16 1.07 -23.37
N TRP A 102 -15.69 2.27 -23.14
CA TRP A 102 -15.92 3.25 -24.20
C TRP A 102 -14.64 3.62 -24.97
N HIS A 103 -13.49 3.69 -24.28
CA HIS A 103 -12.20 3.97 -24.91
C HIS A 103 -11.63 2.73 -25.61
N LEU A 104 -11.76 1.53 -25.01
CA LEU A 104 -11.34 0.27 -25.63
C LEU A 104 -12.06 0.02 -26.95
N ASP A 105 -13.38 0.26 -27.00
CA ASP A 105 -14.19 0.16 -28.21
C ASP A 105 -13.74 1.14 -29.32
N ARG A 106 -12.97 2.18 -28.96
CA ARG A 106 -12.42 3.20 -29.86
C ARG A 106 -10.92 3.07 -30.10
N GLY A 107 -10.37 1.88 -29.82
CA GLY A 107 -8.99 1.52 -30.14
C GLY A 107 -7.97 1.85 -29.05
N ALA A 108 -8.40 2.21 -27.83
CA ALA A 108 -7.48 2.28 -26.69
C ALA A 108 -6.94 0.88 -26.35
N SER A 109 -5.80 0.82 -25.68
CA SER A 109 -5.18 -0.43 -25.24
C SER A 109 -5.04 -0.51 -23.72
N LEU A 110 -4.80 -1.71 -23.20
CA LEU A 110 -4.55 -1.94 -21.78
C LEU A 110 -3.06 -1.93 -21.46
N GLN A 111 -2.70 -1.30 -20.35
CA GLN A 111 -1.37 -1.37 -19.77
C GLN A 111 -1.08 -2.76 -19.22
N SER A 112 0.21 -3.11 -19.15
CA SER A 112 0.67 -4.36 -18.57
C SER A 112 0.42 -4.44 -17.07
N VAL A 113 -0.06 -5.60 -16.61
CA VAL A 113 -0.22 -5.92 -15.18
C VAL A 113 1.12 -5.90 -14.43
N TRP A 114 2.22 -6.26 -15.08
CA TRP A 114 3.56 -6.15 -14.48
C TRP A 114 3.95 -4.71 -14.18
N ARG A 115 3.58 -3.78 -15.06
CA ARG A 115 3.79 -2.35 -14.84
C ARG A 115 2.95 -1.87 -13.67
N ALA A 116 1.71 -2.32 -13.57
CA ALA A 116 0.84 -2.03 -12.43
C ALA A 116 1.41 -2.56 -11.11
N ALA A 117 1.90 -3.80 -11.09
CA ALA A 117 2.57 -4.39 -9.93
C ALA A 117 3.79 -3.58 -9.49
N GLY A 118 4.65 -3.19 -10.44
CA GLY A 118 5.83 -2.36 -10.16
C GLY A 118 5.48 -0.98 -9.60
N ILE A 119 4.47 -0.31 -10.16
CA ILE A 119 3.99 0.97 -9.61
C ILE A 119 3.43 0.76 -8.20
N GLY A 120 2.61 -0.28 -7.99
CA GLY A 120 2.02 -0.56 -6.69
C GLY A 120 3.07 -0.84 -5.61
N PHE A 121 4.08 -1.64 -5.96
CA PHE A 121 5.21 -1.92 -5.09
C PHE A 121 5.98 -0.64 -4.72
N MET A 122 6.28 0.23 -5.69
CA MET A 122 6.98 1.49 -5.43
C MET A 122 6.17 2.45 -4.56
N VAL A 123 4.87 2.58 -4.80
CA VAL A 123 3.98 3.38 -3.94
C VAL A 123 3.95 2.80 -2.53
N GLY A 124 3.86 1.47 -2.41
CA GLY A 124 3.94 0.76 -1.13
C GLY A 124 5.25 1.05 -0.38
N MET A 125 6.40 0.97 -1.05
CA MET A 125 7.70 1.27 -0.46
C MET A 125 7.80 2.72 0.04
N VAL A 126 7.31 3.69 -0.75
CA VAL A 126 7.30 5.10 -0.34
C VAL A 126 6.44 5.29 0.92
N ILE A 127 5.24 4.71 0.95
CA ILE A 127 4.35 4.80 2.11
C ILE A 127 4.99 4.15 3.34
N ALA A 128 5.54 2.93 3.20
CA ALA A 128 6.21 2.24 4.28
C ALA A 128 7.40 3.05 4.81
N PHE A 129 8.22 3.62 3.93
CA PHE A 129 9.34 4.48 4.31
C PHE A 129 8.86 5.71 5.09
N VAL A 130 7.83 6.42 4.60
CA VAL A 130 7.28 7.61 5.28
C VAL A 130 6.73 7.25 6.66
N LEU A 131 6.03 6.11 6.80
CA LEU A 131 5.49 5.67 8.09
C LEU A 131 6.60 5.31 9.07
N VAL A 132 7.59 4.52 8.66
CA VAL A 132 8.71 4.12 9.52
C VAL A 132 9.53 5.33 9.95
N MET A 133 9.85 6.24 9.03
CA MET A 133 10.58 7.47 9.37
C MET A 133 9.76 8.40 10.25
N GLY A 134 8.47 8.54 9.99
CA GLY A 134 7.56 9.33 10.85
C GLY A 134 7.54 8.80 12.27
N LEU A 135 7.37 7.48 12.45
CA LEU A 135 7.39 6.84 13.77
C LEU A 135 8.76 7.01 14.47
N ALA A 136 9.87 6.85 13.73
CA ALA A 136 11.21 7.04 14.28
C ALA A 136 11.44 8.49 14.77
N VAL A 137 10.99 9.50 14.01
CA VAL A 137 11.07 10.91 14.41
C VAL A 137 10.20 11.18 15.64
N LEU A 138 8.97 10.66 15.69
CA LEU A 138 8.11 10.82 16.86
C LEU A 138 8.72 10.18 18.11
N ALA A 139 9.34 9.01 17.98
CA ALA A 139 10.04 8.36 19.09
C ALA A 139 11.28 9.16 19.53
N ALA A 140 12.09 9.65 18.60
CA ALA A 140 13.27 10.48 18.90
C ALA A 140 12.91 11.81 19.60
N LEU A 141 11.73 12.34 19.33
CA LEU A 141 11.18 13.53 19.98
C LEU A 141 10.49 13.22 21.33
N GLY A 142 10.43 11.95 21.74
CA GLY A 142 9.82 11.53 23.01
C GLY A 142 8.29 11.47 23.00
N PHE A 143 7.65 11.48 21.82
CA PHE A 143 6.18 11.31 21.72
C PHE A 143 5.75 9.84 21.78
N ILE A 144 6.66 8.90 21.51
CA ILE A 144 6.38 7.45 21.49
C ILE A 144 7.55 6.71 22.14
N GLU A 145 7.26 5.79 23.05
CA GLU A 145 8.24 4.88 23.63
C GLU A 145 8.36 3.63 22.76
N LEU A 146 9.59 3.28 22.36
CA LEU A 146 9.85 2.03 21.67
C LEU A 146 9.87 0.87 22.68
N PRO A 147 9.31 -0.30 22.34
CA PRO A 147 9.41 -1.48 23.19
C PRO A 147 10.90 -1.78 23.47
N THR A 148 11.30 -1.77 24.75
CA THR A 148 12.64 -2.21 25.12
C THR A 148 12.71 -3.73 24.99
N PRO A 149 13.80 -4.29 24.43
CA PRO A 149 13.97 -5.74 24.41
C PRO A 149 13.86 -6.28 25.84
N PRO A 150 13.27 -7.47 26.05
CA PRO A 150 13.24 -8.08 27.36
C PRO A 150 14.68 -8.23 27.89
N PRO A 151 14.88 -8.17 29.22
CA PRO A 151 16.18 -8.46 29.81
C PRO A 151 16.71 -9.78 29.26
N ILE A 152 17.97 -9.79 28.84
CA ILE A 152 18.63 -11.05 28.51
C ILE A 152 18.78 -11.81 29.82
N ASP A 153 18.07 -12.92 29.96
CA ASP A 153 18.31 -13.89 31.03
C ASP A 153 19.71 -14.47 30.82
N VAL A 154 20.73 -13.78 31.35
CA VAL A 154 22.08 -14.31 31.42
C VAL A 154 22.01 -15.46 32.41
N PRO A 155 22.28 -16.72 32.00
CA PRO A 155 22.35 -17.83 32.94
C PRO A 155 23.29 -17.43 34.06
N ALA A 156 22.87 -17.63 35.32
CA ALA A 156 23.72 -17.36 36.46
C ALA A 156 25.09 -17.97 36.20
N GLU A 157 26.14 -17.17 36.36
CA GLU A 157 27.53 -17.60 36.15
C GLU A 157 27.70 -18.92 36.91
N SER A 158 28.04 -19.98 36.18
CA SER A 158 28.22 -21.30 36.79
C SER A 158 29.23 -21.16 37.92
N PRO A 159 28.99 -21.75 39.11
CA PRO A 159 29.93 -21.68 40.21
C PRO A 159 31.33 -22.05 39.73
N PRO A 160 32.39 -21.36 40.19
CA PRO A 160 33.74 -21.66 39.78
C PRO A 160 34.01 -23.15 40.00
N GLU A 161 34.47 -23.82 38.94
CA GLU A 161 34.75 -25.25 38.95
C GLU A 161 35.76 -25.54 40.08
N PRO A 162 35.49 -26.51 40.98
CA PRO A 162 36.35 -26.77 42.11
C PRO A 162 37.75 -27.12 41.60
N SER A 163 38.75 -26.34 42.03
CA SER A 163 40.14 -26.56 41.68
C SER A 163 40.56 -27.97 42.13
N ILE A 164 40.76 -28.88 41.19
CA ILE A 164 41.29 -30.21 41.48
C ILE A 164 42.75 -30.03 41.93
N PRO A 165 43.13 -30.42 43.15
CA PRO A 165 44.52 -30.34 43.58
C PRO A 165 45.35 -31.28 42.72
N ALA A 166 46.44 -30.76 42.15
CA ALA A 166 47.41 -31.55 41.42
C ALA A 166 48.01 -32.61 42.35
N THR A 167 47.71 -33.88 42.10
CA THR A 167 48.43 -35.01 42.71
C THR A 167 49.85 -35.05 42.14
N THR A 168 50.80 -34.59 42.94
CA THR A 168 52.25 -34.87 42.79
C THR A 168 52.60 -36.27 43.29
#